data_AF-A0A0R1EDV3-F1
#
_entry.id   AF-A0A0R1EDV3-F1
#
_cell.length_a   1.000
_cell.length_b   1.000
_cell.length_c   1.000
_cell.angle_alpha   90.00
_cell.angle_beta   90.00
_cell.angle_gamma   90.00
#
_symmetry.space_group_name_H-M   'P 1'
#
loop_
_entity.id
_entity.type
_entity.pdbx_description
1 polymer ?
#
loop_
_entity_poly.entity_id
_entity_poly.type
_entity_poly.pdbx_seq_one_letter_code
_entity_poly.pdbx_strand_id
1 'polypeptide(L)'
;MKKRTNSRGTPTSSGDAILPTTSSSAGDAERDHPAYKSGAASAPATPTKRRDGSDGSGSSAGARRKRKDEIAQTFVIVNERPVDDISLDFFYKPHTITLLAVSVLAVMYFAFVRNEANVDENLWAGLLCIVFFFLIISVIAFPNGPFTRPHPAVWRILFGCSVLYLLTLQFLMFQNYPTIRSIFYWIDPKLKNFHIDMEKEYGVNCSDISWDRVKGHLDVFAWGHFFGWAFKAILIRHMGILWAISVMWEITEITFAHLLPNFIECWWDALILDVIICNGLGIWMGLKICQILEMREYKWASIKDISTTTGKIKRAMLQFTPESWSAIRWLDPKSTAMRFAAVIQLVIFWQVTELNTFFLKHIFEMPPDHFIVIGRLIFIGLFVAPSVR
;
A
#
# COMPACT_ATOMS: atom_id res chain seq x y z
N MET A 1 -40.34 9.55 -51.51
CA MET A 1 -41.29 9.38 -52.64
C MET A 1 -40.52 9.33 -53.97
N LYS A 2 -40.25 8.11 -54.48
CA LYS A 2 -39.82 7.73 -55.85
C LYS A 2 -39.65 6.19 -55.83
N LYS A 3 -40.74 5.42 -56.02
CA LYS A 3 -41.10 4.61 -57.22
C LYS A 3 -39.93 3.74 -57.74
N ARG A 4 -40.00 2.41 -57.52
CA ARG A 4 -40.46 1.32 -58.47
C ARG A 4 -39.22 0.74 -59.22
N THR A 5 -39.03 -0.56 -59.54
CA THR A 5 -39.77 -1.83 -59.42
C THR A 5 -38.89 -3.00 -59.92
N ASN A 6 -39.14 -4.20 -59.38
CA ASN A 6 -39.22 -5.55 -60.01
C ASN A 6 -37.99 -6.33 -60.52
N SER A 7 -37.95 -7.60 -60.07
CA SER A 7 -37.99 -8.88 -60.87
C SER A 7 -36.92 -9.88 -60.39
N ARG A 8 -37.20 -10.89 -59.55
CA ARG A 8 -37.82 -12.24 -59.76
C ARG A 8 -36.96 -13.21 -60.62
N GLY A 9 -36.57 -14.37 -60.05
CA GLY A 9 -36.18 -15.58 -60.81
C GLY A 9 -35.07 -16.48 -60.20
N THR A 10 -35.46 -17.49 -59.41
CA THR A 10 -34.74 -18.78 -59.11
C THR A 10 -35.14 -19.87 -60.15
N PRO A 11 -34.76 -21.18 -60.08
CA PRO A 11 -33.69 -21.95 -59.39
C PRO A 11 -33.00 -23.06 -60.27
N THR A 12 -32.20 -23.92 -59.63
CA THR A 12 -31.98 -25.39 -59.84
C THR A 12 -30.62 -25.88 -60.38
N SER A 13 -29.99 -26.78 -59.62
CA SER A 13 -29.50 -28.09 -60.10
C SER A 13 -28.97 -28.93 -58.92
N SER A 14 -29.53 -30.12 -58.80
CA SER A 14 -29.33 -31.20 -57.83
C SER A 14 -28.13 -32.10 -58.20
N GLY A 15 -27.66 -32.95 -57.27
CA GLY A 15 -26.76 -34.07 -57.62
C GLY A 15 -26.16 -34.84 -56.43
N ASP A 16 -26.98 -35.70 -55.82
CA ASP A 16 -26.75 -37.06 -55.28
C ASP A 16 -25.56 -37.49 -54.39
N ALA A 17 -25.94 -38.41 -53.50
CA ALA A 17 -25.27 -38.97 -52.33
C ALA A 17 -24.43 -40.22 -52.62
N ILE A 18 -23.41 -40.50 -51.80
CA ILE A 18 -22.94 -41.87 -51.46
C ILE A 18 -22.37 -41.90 -50.02
N LEU A 19 -22.86 -42.86 -49.22
CA LEU A 19 -22.36 -43.34 -47.92
C LEU A 19 -21.33 -44.45 -48.17
N PRO A 20 -20.30 -44.62 -47.31
CA PRO A 20 -20.28 -45.87 -46.54
C PRO A 20 -19.77 -45.75 -45.10
N THR A 21 -20.24 -46.67 -44.28
CA THR A 21 -19.88 -46.92 -42.88
C THR A 21 -18.59 -47.74 -42.73
N THR A 22 -17.71 -47.38 -41.78
CA THR A 22 -17.31 -48.16 -40.57
C THR A 22 -15.88 -47.88 -40.06
N SER A 23 -15.75 -47.96 -38.73
CA SER A 23 -14.56 -48.26 -37.89
C SER A 23 -13.73 -47.10 -37.29
N SER A 24 -14.04 -46.86 -36.00
CA SER A 24 -13.15 -46.63 -34.84
C SER A 24 -11.70 -46.16 -35.04
N SER A 25 -11.36 -45.02 -34.43
CA SER A 25 -10.21 -44.92 -33.51
C SER A 25 -10.36 -43.70 -32.60
N ALA A 26 -9.97 -43.88 -31.34
CA ALA A 26 -9.94 -42.85 -30.31
C ALA A 26 -8.85 -41.82 -30.59
N GLY A 27 -9.12 -40.54 -30.35
CA GLY A 27 -8.16 -39.45 -30.46
C GLY A 27 -8.63 -38.23 -29.65
N ASP A 28 -7.71 -37.70 -28.86
CA ASP A 28 -7.91 -36.75 -27.77
C ASP A 28 -8.65 -35.46 -28.14
N ALA A 29 -9.66 -35.10 -27.33
CA ALA A 29 -10.31 -33.80 -27.37
C ALA A 29 -9.46 -32.75 -26.64
N GLU A 30 -8.66 -32.03 -27.40
CA GLU A 30 -8.01 -30.78 -27.01
C GLU A 30 -9.11 -29.77 -26.60
N ARG A 31 -9.15 -29.42 -25.30
CA ARG A 31 -10.13 -28.46 -24.77
C ARG A 31 -9.54 -27.06 -24.83
N ASP A 32 -10.06 -26.26 -25.76
CA ASP A 32 -9.93 -24.81 -25.78
C ASP A 32 -10.32 -24.19 -24.42
N HIS A 33 -9.38 -23.45 -23.83
CA HIS A 33 -9.66 -22.54 -22.72
C HIS A 33 -10.43 -21.32 -23.25
N PRO A 34 -11.56 -20.90 -22.63
CA PRO A 34 -12.29 -19.73 -23.13
C PRO A 34 -11.49 -18.45 -22.88
N ALA A 35 -11.25 -17.71 -23.96
CA ALA A 35 -10.65 -16.38 -23.95
C ALA A 35 -11.48 -15.40 -23.10
N TYR A 36 -10.82 -14.78 -22.13
CA TYR A 36 -11.40 -13.80 -21.22
C TYR A 36 -11.63 -12.46 -21.95
N LYS A 37 -12.85 -11.94 -21.90
CA LYS A 37 -13.18 -10.54 -22.18
C LYS A 37 -13.45 -9.84 -20.83
N SER A 38 -12.50 -9.03 -20.33
CA SER A 38 -12.75 -8.15 -19.17
C SER A 38 -13.57 -6.93 -19.59
N GLY A 39 -14.76 -6.82 -19.00
CA GLY A 39 -15.42 -5.53 -18.83
C GLY A 39 -15.06 -4.97 -17.46
N ALA A 40 -14.74 -3.68 -17.41
CA ALA A 40 -14.40 -2.92 -16.20
C ALA A 40 -15.54 -2.97 -15.17
N ALA A 41 -15.41 -3.83 -14.16
CA ALA A 41 -16.21 -3.76 -12.95
C ALA A 41 -15.36 -4.30 -11.79
N SER A 42 -15.16 -3.44 -10.79
CA SER A 42 -14.44 -3.70 -9.55
C SER A 42 -14.69 -5.12 -9.02
N ALA A 43 -13.62 -5.93 -8.91
CA ALA A 43 -13.71 -7.27 -8.35
C ALA A 43 -14.24 -7.20 -6.89
N PRO A 44 -15.28 -7.96 -6.51
CA PRO A 44 -15.78 -7.97 -5.14
C PRO A 44 -14.74 -8.62 -4.21
N ALA A 45 -14.44 -7.96 -3.08
CA ALA A 45 -13.56 -8.50 -2.03
C ALA A 45 -14.23 -9.59 -1.17
N THR A 46 -15.39 -10.11 -1.57
CA THR A 46 -16.15 -11.11 -0.80
C THR A 46 -16.87 -12.03 -1.77
N PRO A 47 -16.96 -13.35 -1.52
CA PRO A 47 -17.68 -14.24 -2.41
C PRO A 47 -19.16 -13.87 -2.39
N THR A 48 -19.65 -13.17 -3.41
CA THR A 48 -21.09 -13.07 -3.65
C THR A 48 -21.57 -14.47 -4.00
N LYS A 49 -22.24 -15.10 -3.04
CA LYS A 49 -22.92 -16.38 -3.20
C LYS A 49 -24.03 -16.18 -4.25
N ARG A 50 -23.71 -16.38 -5.54
CA ARG A 50 -24.72 -16.47 -6.59
C ARG A 50 -25.60 -17.66 -6.26
N ARG A 51 -26.83 -17.37 -5.85
CA ARG A 51 -27.87 -18.37 -5.63
C ARG A 51 -28.51 -18.63 -6.99
N ASP A 52 -27.80 -19.32 -7.86
CA ASP A 52 -28.39 -19.77 -9.12
C ASP A 52 -29.39 -20.88 -8.78
N GLY A 53 -30.64 -20.61 -9.14
CA GLY A 53 -31.77 -21.52 -9.00
C GLY A 53 -31.46 -22.85 -9.69
N SER A 54 -31.84 -23.92 -9.01
CA SER A 54 -31.73 -25.29 -9.45
C SER A 54 -32.54 -25.52 -10.72
N ASP A 55 -31.87 -25.81 -11.84
CA ASP A 55 -32.46 -26.58 -12.92
C ASP A 55 -31.63 -27.86 -13.17
N GLY A 56 -32.30 -28.98 -12.91
CA GLY A 56 -32.18 -30.32 -13.49
C GLY A 56 -30.82 -30.87 -13.97
N SER A 57 -30.45 -32.01 -13.37
CA SER A 57 -29.70 -33.12 -14.00
C SER A 57 -28.16 -33.04 -14.14
N GLY A 58 -27.47 -32.28 -13.30
CA GLY A 58 -26.01 -32.40 -13.16
C GLY A 58 -25.61 -33.51 -12.18
N SER A 59 -24.85 -34.52 -12.63
CA SER A 59 -24.18 -35.51 -11.75
C SER A 59 -23.51 -34.81 -10.56
N SER A 60 -23.63 -35.36 -9.34
CA SER A 60 -23.04 -34.81 -8.11
C SER A 60 -21.52 -34.55 -8.24
N ALA A 61 -20.85 -35.29 -9.13
CA ALA A 61 -19.45 -35.09 -9.50
C ALA A 61 -19.22 -33.77 -10.28
N GLY A 62 -20.15 -33.40 -11.17
CA GLY A 62 -20.10 -32.16 -11.96
C GLY A 62 -20.31 -30.92 -11.09
N ALA A 63 -21.25 -30.96 -10.15
CA ALA A 63 -21.45 -29.89 -9.18
C ALA A 63 -20.24 -29.73 -8.24
N ARG A 64 -19.63 -30.84 -7.80
CA ARG A 64 -18.42 -30.83 -6.97
C ARG A 64 -17.20 -30.31 -7.72
N ARG A 65 -17.06 -30.61 -9.01
CA ARG A 65 -16.00 -30.08 -9.87
C ARG A 65 -16.17 -28.58 -10.07
N LYS A 66 -17.36 -28.11 -10.45
CA LYS A 66 -17.68 -26.69 -10.61
C LYS A 66 -17.38 -25.88 -9.34
N ARG A 67 -17.72 -26.42 -8.16
CA ARG A 67 -17.39 -25.80 -6.87
C ARG A 67 -15.88 -25.72 -6.61
N LYS A 68 -15.11 -26.75 -6.98
CA LYS A 68 -13.64 -26.72 -6.86
C LYS A 68 -13.03 -25.70 -7.82
N ASP A 69 -13.53 -25.62 -9.04
CA ASP A 69 -13.08 -24.66 -10.04
C ASP A 69 -13.40 -23.22 -9.59
N GLU A 70 -14.59 -22.98 -9.02
CA GLU A 70 -14.95 -21.69 -8.41
C GLU A 70 -14.04 -21.32 -7.24
N ILE A 71 -13.69 -22.27 -6.37
CA ILE A 71 -12.75 -22.05 -5.26
C ILE A 71 -11.35 -21.73 -5.79
N ALA A 72 -10.87 -22.46 -6.80
CA ALA A 72 -9.57 -22.22 -7.42
C ALA A 72 -9.51 -20.85 -8.09
N GLN A 73 -10.56 -20.47 -8.84
CA GLN A 73 -10.68 -19.15 -9.45
C GLN A 73 -10.72 -18.04 -8.39
N THR A 74 -11.49 -18.24 -7.31
CA THR A 74 -11.55 -17.27 -6.20
C THR A 74 -10.19 -17.13 -5.53
N PHE A 75 -9.46 -18.24 -5.33
CA PHE A 75 -8.12 -18.22 -4.75
C PHE A 75 -7.13 -17.43 -5.59
N VAL A 76 -7.12 -17.64 -6.91
CA VAL A 76 -6.27 -16.90 -7.85
C VAL A 76 -6.61 -15.41 -7.84
N ILE A 77 -7.90 -15.05 -7.90
CA ILE A 77 -8.32 -13.65 -7.90
C ILE A 77 -7.94 -12.96 -6.58
N VAL A 78 -8.11 -13.63 -5.44
CA VAL A 78 -7.83 -13.05 -4.12
C VAL A 78 -6.33 -12.91 -3.86
N ASN A 79 -5.53 -13.93 -4.18
CA ASN A 79 -4.10 -13.97 -3.86
C ASN A 79 -3.19 -13.41 -4.95
N GLU A 80 -3.54 -13.58 -6.22
CA GLU A 80 -2.70 -13.14 -7.33
C GLU A 80 -3.12 -11.78 -7.89
N ARG A 81 -4.38 -11.34 -7.70
CA ARG A 81 -4.91 -10.05 -8.19
C ARG A 81 -4.20 -9.57 -9.47
N PRO A 82 -4.40 -10.29 -10.60
CA PRO A 82 -3.67 -10.01 -11.83
C PRO A 82 -3.88 -8.55 -12.22
N VAL A 83 -2.78 -7.88 -12.59
CA VAL A 83 -2.82 -6.47 -12.99
C VAL A 83 -3.19 -6.39 -14.46
N ASP A 84 -4.32 -5.78 -14.75
CA ASP A 84 -4.77 -5.53 -16.12
C ASP A 84 -3.93 -4.43 -16.80
N ASP A 85 -3.77 -4.51 -18.13
CA ASP A 85 -3.12 -3.53 -19.00
C ASP A 85 -1.66 -3.17 -18.65
N ILE A 86 -0.83 -4.21 -18.59
CA ILE A 86 0.60 -4.09 -18.36
C ILE A 86 1.30 -3.48 -19.59
N SER A 87 2.08 -2.42 -19.37
CA SER A 87 2.90 -1.76 -20.40
C SER A 87 4.12 -2.60 -20.83
N LEU A 88 4.69 -3.37 -19.89
CA LEU A 88 5.88 -4.20 -20.05
C LEU A 88 5.66 -5.57 -19.38
N ASP A 89 5.19 -6.53 -20.15
CA ASP A 89 4.80 -7.89 -19.71
C ASP A 89 5.93 -8.63 -18.96
N PHE A 90 7.19 -8.33 -19.33
CA PHE A 90 8.38 -8.91 -18.69
C PHE A 90 8.44 -8.67 -17.17
N PHE A 91 8.04 -7.49 -16.68
CA PHE A 91 8.14 -7.16 -15.25
C PHE A 91 7.08 -7.86 -14.40
N TYR A 92 5.99 -8.32 -15.02
CA TYR A 92 4.85 -8.93 -14.32
C TYR A 92 4.85 -10.46 -14.42
N LYS A 93 5.75 -11.05 -15.20
CA LYS A 93 5.96 -12.50 -15.24
C LYS A 93 6.86 -12.95 -14.10
N PRO A 94 6.42 -13.92 -13.26
CA PRO A 94 7.20 -14.36 -12.12
C PRO A 94 8.40 -15.22 -12.58
N HIS A 95 9.59 -14.64 -12.51
CA HIS A 95 10.87 -15.30 -12.78
C HIS A 95 11.49 -15.84 -11.48
N THR A 96 10.76 -16.69 -10.76
CA THR A 96 11.08 -17.10 -9.37
C THR A 96 12.38 -17.88 -9.25
N ILE A 97 12.59 -18.88 -10.12
CA ILE A 97 13.78 -19.75 -10.09
C ILE A 97 15.05 -18.94 -10.42
N THR A 98 14.99 -18.09 -11.45
CA THR A 98 16.15 -17.29 -11.85
C THR A 98 16.48 -16.24 -10.81
N LEU A 99 15.49 -15.57 -10.23
CA LEU A 99 15.70 -14.60 -9.14
C LEU A 99 16.35 -15.28 -7.92
N LEU A 100 15.84 -16.44 -7.51
CA LEU A 100 16.41 -17.19 -6.39
C LEU A 100 17.84 -17.64 -6.68
N ALA A 101 18.09 -18.21 -7.86
CA ALA A 101 19.42 -18.68 -8.26
C ALA A 101 20.45 -17.54 -8.28
N VAL A 102 20.11 -16.39 -8.89
CA VAL A 102 20.98 -15.21 -8.91
C VAL A 102 21.23 -14.68 -7.49
N SER A 103 20.20 -14.66 -6.64
CA SER A 103 20.33 -14.21 -5.24
C SER A 103 21.27 -15.12 -4.44
N VAL A 104 21.17 -16.44 -4.61
CA VAL A 104 22.05 -17.42 -3.97
C VAL A 104 23.49 -17.29 -4.46
N LEU A 105 23.71 -17.19 -5.77
CA LEU A 105 25.05 -16.98 -6.33
C LEU A 105 25.67 -15.65 -5.86
N ALA A 106 24.89 -14.57 -5.81
CA ALA A 106 25.35 -13.27 -5.35
C ALA A 106 25.79 -13.31 -3.88
N VAL A 107 25.01 -13.92 -2.99
CA VAL A 107 25.40 -14.05 -1.59
C VAL A 107 26.62 -14.94 -1.42
N MET A 108 26.70 -16.08 -2.13
CA MET A 108 27.89 -16.92 -2.07
C MET A 108 29.13 -16.13 -2.50
N TYR A 109 29.05 -15.36 -3.59
CA TYR A 109 30.15 -14.49 -4.02
C TYR A 109 30.57 -13.50 -2.92
N PHE A 110 29.62 -12.76 -2.33
CA PHE A 110 29.93 -11.80 -1.28
C PHE A 110 30.47 -12.47 -0.01
N ALA A 111 30.05 -13.69 0.30
CA ALA A 111 30.58 -14.46 1.42
C ALA A 111 32.08 -14.78 1.23
N PHE A 112 32.54 -15.03 -0.01
CA PHE A 112 33.95 -15.35 -0.28
C PHE A 112 34.86 -14.13 -0.50
N VAL A 113 34.32 -12.98 -0.91
CA VAL A 113 35.13 -11.80 -1.27
C VAL A 113 35.25 -10.80 -0.11
N ARG A 114 34.35 -10.84 0.87
CA ARG A 114 34.33 -9.89 1.96
C ARG A 114 35.50 -10.10 2.93
N ASN A 115 36.02 -9.01 3.48
CA ASN A 115 37.00 -9.07 4.56
C ASN A 115 36.33 -9.50 5.88
N GLU A 116 36.90 -10.49 6.55
CA GLU A 116 36.35 -11.09 7.78
C GLU A 116 37.06 -10.60 9.06
N ALA A 117 37.99 -9.64 8.94
CA ALA A 117 38.83 -9.21 10.05
C ALA A 117 38.06 -8.58 11.24
N ASN A 118 36.93 -7.91 10.99
CA ASN A 118 36.16 -7.19 12.00
C ASN A 118 34.83 -7.91 12.34
N VAL A 119 34.66 -8.32 13.59
CA VAL A 119 33.47 -9.03 14.08
C VAL A 119 32.19 -8.20 13.92
N ASP A 120 32.23 -6.89 14.18
CA ASP A 120 31.05 -6.02 14.08
C ASP A 120 30.58 -5.91 12.62
N GLU A 121 31.52 -5.76 11.69
CA GLU A 121 31.22 -5.75 10.25
C GLU A 121 30.71 -7.11 9.78
N ASN A 122 31.21 -8.21 10.35
CA ASN A 122 30.72 -9.56 10.08
C ASN A 122 29.27 -9.75 10.52
N LEU A 123 28.92 -9.29 11.72
CA LEU A 123 27.55 -9.32 12.21
C LEU A 123 26.62 -8.44 11.37
N TRP A 124 27.05 -7.22 11.02
CA TRP A 124 26.28 -6.32 10.17
C TRP A 124 26.00 -6.90 8.79
N ALA A 125 27.04 -7.43 8.12
CA ALA A 125 26.89 -8.08 6.82
C ALA A 125 25.99 -9.32 6.88
N GLY A 126 26.10 -10.13 7.94
CA GLY A 126 25.23 -11.29 8.17
C GLY A 126 23.76 -10.90 8.34
N LEU A 127 23.47 -9.86 9.14
CA LEU A 127 22.11 -9.35 9.31
C LEU A 127 21.54 -8.79 8.00
N LEU A 128 22.31 -8.02 7.26
CA LEU A 128 21.90 -7.51 5.94
C LEU A 128 21.58 -8.65 4.97
N CYS A 129 22.37 -9.73 4.99
CA CYS A 129 22.13 -10.90 4.16
C CYS A 129 20.83 -11.63 4.54
N ILE A 130 20.56 -11.80 5.84
CA ILE A 130 19.31 -12.41 6.32
C ILE A 130 18.10 -11.57 5.88
N VAL A 131 18.16 -10.25 6.07
CA VAL A 131 17.09 -9.33 5.65
C VAL A 131 16.91 -9.40 4.13
N PHE A 132 17.99 -9.33 3.36
CA PHE A 132 17.94 -9.41 1.90
C PHE A 132 17.23 -10.69 1.43
N PHE A 133 17.67 -11.86 1.90
CA PHE A 133 17.04 -13.12 1.51
C PHE A 133 15.59 -13.23 1.95
N PHE A 134 15.27 -12.76 3.16
CA PHE A 134 13.89 -12.74 3.63
C PHE A 134 13.00 -11.88 2.72
N LEU A 135 13.49 -10.73 2.25
CA LEU A 135 12.75 -9.88 1.31
C LEU A 135 12.62 -10.50 -0.08
N ILE A 136 13.60 -11.29 -0.55
CA ILE A 136 13.44 -12.08 -1.78
C ILE A 136 12.35 -13.14 -1.60
N ILE A 137 12.34 -13.83 -0.46
CA ILE A 137 11.29 -14.81 -0.14
C ILE A 137 9.93 -14.13 -0.04
N SER A 138 9.82 -12.94 0.55
CA SER A 138 8.57 -12.20 0.64
C SER A 138 8.02 -11.86 -0.76
N VAL A 139 8.86 -11.44 -1.70
CA VAL A 139 8.46 -11.19 -3.09
C VAL A 139 7.90 -12.44 -3.77
N ILE A 140 8.49 -13.61 -3.52
CA ILE A 140 8.12 -14.86 -4.19
C ILE A 140 6.89 -15.51 -3.54
N ALA A 141 6.84 -15.58 -2.21
CA ALA A 141 5.90 -16.40 -1.47
C ALA A 141 4.69 -15.65 -0.92
N PHE A 142 4.79 -14.33 -0.68
CA PHE A 142 3.68 -13.61 -0.06
C PHE A 142 2.57 -13.30 -1.07
N PRO A 143 1.29 -13.36 -0.64
CA PRO A 143 0.16 -13.03 -1.51
C PRO A 143 0.13 -11.54 -1.85
N ASN A 144 -0.56 -11.19 -2.94
CA ASN A 144 -0.79 -9.80 -3.29
C ASN A 144 -1.80 -9.15 -2.33
N GLY A 145 -1.42 -7.98 -1.83
CA GLY A 145 -2.29 -7.14 -1.00
C GLY A 145 -3.36 -6.41 -1.80
N PRO A 146 -4.14 -5.52 -1.16
CA PRO A 146 -5.18 -4.74 -1.83
C PRO A 146 -4.64 -3.71 -2.82
N PHE A 147 -3.35 -3.39 -2.75
CA PHE A 147 -2.66 -2.52 -3.68
C PHE A 147 -1.80 -3.32 -4.66
N THR A 148 -1.99 -3.03 -5.93
CA THR A 148 -1.33 -3.70 -7.08
C THR A 148 -0.31 -2.79 -7.76
N ARG A 149 -0.42 -1.46 -7.59
CA ARG A 149 0.45 -0.44 -8.18
C ARG A 149 1.28 0.27 -7.12
N PRO A 150 2.55 0.68 -7.40
CA PRO A 150 3.18 0.71 -8.72
C PRO A 150 3.60 -0.66 -9.26
N HIS A 151 3.90 -1.61 -8.37
CA HIS A 151 4.13 -3.01 -8.72
C HIS A 151 3.78 -3.91 -7.52
N PRO A 152 3.20 -5.11 -7.71
CA PRO A 152 2.83 -6.00 -6.61
C PRO A 152 4.03 -6.38 -5.71
N ALA A 153 5.23 -6.53 -6.31
CA ALA A 153 6.45 -6.83 -5.55
C ALA A 153 6.77 -5.76 -4.49
N VAL A 154 6.48 -4.47 -4.75
CA VAL A 154 6.72 -3.40 -3.77
C VAL A 154 5.89 -3.63 -2.50
N TRP A 155 4.63 -4.03 -2.66
CA TRP A 155 3.74 -4.31 -1.54
C TRP A 155 4.09 -5.62 -0.83
N ARG A 156 4.55 -6.64 -1.55
CA ARG A 156 5.08 -7.86 -0.93
C ARG A 156 6.35 -7.60 -0.12
N ILE A 157 7.26 -6.76 -0.62
CA ILE A 157 8.44 -6.30 0.11
C ILE A 157 8.01 -5.54 1.37
N LEU A 158 7.09 -4.58 1.24
CA LEU A 158 6.59 -3.81 2.37
C LEU A 158 5.95 -4.72 3.44
N PHE A 159 5.18 -5.72 3.03
CA PHE A 159 4.62 -6.73 3.93
C PHE A 159 5.74 -7.58 4.56
N GLY A 160 6.76 -7.98 3.80
CA GLY A 160 8.00 -8.60 4.32
C GLY A 160 8.68 -7.77 5.40
N CYS A 161 8.93 -6.48 5.14
CA CYS A 161 9.46 -5.55 6.12
C CYS A 161 8.58 -5.47 7.37
N SER A 162 7.25 -5.58 7.25
CA SER A 162 6.35 -5.54 8.42
C SER A 162 6.50 -6.76 9.32
N VAL A 163 6.73 -7.94 8.73
CA VAL A 163 7.02 -9.17 9.48
C VAL A 163 8.38 -9.05 10.17
N LEU A 164 9.42 -8.58 9.48
CA LEU A 164 10.73 -8.34 10.09
C LEU A 164 10.66 -7.32 11.24
N TYR A 165 9.89 -6.25 11.05
CA TYR A 165 9.67 -5.25 12.10
C TYR A 165 8.97 -5.86 13.32
N LEU A 166 7.92 -6.67 13.11
CA LEU A 166 7.24 -7.39 14.20
C LEU A 166 8.20 -8.34 14.94
N LEU A 167 8.99 -9.12 14.21
CA LEU A 167 9.99 -10.03 14.81
C LEU A 167 11.05 -9.25 15.60
N THR A 168 11.48 -8.10 15.09
CA THR A 168 12.43 -7.21 15.77
C THR A 168 11.83 -6.65 17.05
N LEU A 169 10.57 -6.16 17.01
CA LEU A 169 9.88 -5.69 18.22
C LEU A 169 9.72 -6.81 19.25
N GLN A 170 9.40 -8.03 18.81
CA GLN A 170 9.29 -9.18 19.69
C GLN A 170 10.63 -9.51 20.35
N PHE A 171 11.73 -9.44 19.60
CA PHE A 171 13.08 -9.59 20.14
C PHE A 171 13.44 -8.50 21.14
N LEU A 172 13.18 -7.23 20.81
CA LEU A 172 13.45 -6.08 21.67
C LEU A 172 12.64 -6.13 22.97
N MET A 173 11.43 -6.70 22.95
CA MET A 173 10.58 -6.88 24.13
C MET A 173 11.24 -7.74 25.21
N PHE A 174 12.15 -8.64 24.84
CA PHE A 174 12.90 -9.48 25.78
C PHE A 174 14.23 -8.86 26.23
N GLN A 175 14.60 -7.69 25.70
CA GLN A 175 15.83 -7.00 26.09
C GLN A 175 15.57 -6.01 27.23
N ASN A 176 16.59 -5.76 28.05
CA ASN A 176 16.54 -4.70 29.04
C ASN A 176 16.88 -3.33 28.43
N TYR A 177 16.57 -2.25 29.14
CA TYR A 177 16.80 -0.89 28.64
C TYR A 177 18.26 -0.60 28.21
N PRO A 178 19.30 -0.92 29.01
CA PRO A 178 20.69 -0.69 28.61
C PRO A 178 21.11 -1.46 27.34
N THR A 179 20.63 -2.70 27.18
CA THR A 179 20.91 -3.50 25.98
C THR A 179 20.27 -2.87 24.75
N ILE A 180 19.01 -2.42 24.83
CA ILE A 180 18.35 -1.77 23.69
C ILE A 180 19.09 -0.48 23.29
N ARG A 181 19.51 0.34 24.27
CA ARG A 181 20.33 1.54 24.01
C ARG A 181 21.65 1.17 23.33
N SER A 182 22.30 0.10 23.78
CA SER A 182 23.54 -0.40 23.16
C SER A 182 23.33 -0.84 21.71
N ILE A 183 22.20 -1.47 21.39
CA ILE A 183 21.81 -1.81 20.02
C ILE A 183 21.65 -0.53 19.18
N PHE A 184 20.94 0.48 19.69
CA PHE A 184 20.80 1.76 18.97
C PHE A 184 22.15 2.45 18.74
N TYR A 185 23.06 2.41 19.72
CA TYR A 185 24.41 2.95 19.56
C TYR A 185 25.28 2.18 18.57
N TRP A 186 25.02 0.90 18.38
CA TRP A 186 25.68 0.10 17.37
C TRP A 186 25.17 0.45 15.96
N ILE A 187 23.88 0.76 15.83
CA ILE A 187 23.26 1.22 14.58
C ILE A 187 23.69 2.65 14.22
N ASP A 188 23.65 3.58 15.18
CA ASP A 188 24.17 4.93 15.03
C ASP A 188 24.98 5.36 16.27
N PRO A 189 26.32 5.34 16.18
CA PRO A 189 27.20 5.76 17.28
C PRO A 189 26.98 7.20 17.75
N LYS A 190 26.41 8.09 16.94
CA LYS A 190 26.17 9.49 17.31
C LYS A 190 25.18 9.64 18.46
N LEU A 191 24.27 8.68 18.61
CA LEU A 191 23.28 8.66 19.69
C LEU A 191 23.91 8.57 21.09
N LYS A 192 25.18 8.13 21.20
CA LYS A 192 25.88 8.08 22.51
C LYS A 192 26.08 9.45 23.14
N ASN A 193 26.20 10.49 22.32
CA ASN A 193 26.50 11.85 22.77
C ASN A 193 25.26 12.75 22.76
N PHE A 194 24.13 12.25 22.28
CA PHE A 194 22.90 13.01 22.24
C PHE A 194 22.11 12.77 23.52
N HIS A 195 21.77 13.87 24.19
CA HIS A 195 20.86 13.88 25.33
C HIS A 195 19.82 14.96 25.09
N ILE A 196 18.61 14.71 25.60
CA ILE A 196 17.52 15.69 25.52
C ILE A 196 17.90 16.87 26.41
N ASP A 197 17.88 18.07 25.84
CA ASP A 197 18.11 19.30 26.57
C ASP A 197 16.93 19.57 27.51
N MET A 198 17.17 19.34 28.80
CA MET A 198 16.19 19.56 29.88
C MET A 198 16.13 21.04 30.30
N GLU A 199 17.11 21.85 29.90
CA GLU A 199 17.15 23.30 30.15
C GLU A 199 16.46 24.10 29.04
N LYS A 200 16.14 23.45 27.91
CA LYS A 200 15.36 24.07 26.85
C LYS A 200 13.99 24.49 27.38
N GLU A 201 13.77 25.81 27.38
CA GLU A 201 12.51 26.41 27.77
C GLU A 201 11.45 26.21 26.67
N TYR A 202 10.46 25.36 26.95
CA TYR A 202 9.32 25.11 26.07
C TYR A 202 8.15 26.03 26.44
N GLY A 203 7.51 26.65 25.44
CA GLY A 203 6.29 27.46 25.64
C GLY A 203 6.46 28.73 26.49
N VAL A 204 7.63 29.36 26.50
CA VAL A 204 7.88 30.63 27.23
C VAL A 204 7.59 31.87 26.40
N ASN A 205 7.09 32.95 27.01
CA ASN A 205 6.83 34.25 26.34
C ASN A 205 5.94 34.15 25.08
N CYS A 206 4.84 33.40 25.16
CA CYS A 206 3.94 33.16 24.03
C CYS A 206 3.09 34.38 23.59
N SER A 207 3.33 35.55 24.17
CA SER A 207 2.79 36.83 23.70
C SER A 207 3.66 37.47 22.62
N ASP A 208 4.94 37.09 22.51
CA ASP A 208 5.84 37.59 21.47
C ASP A 208 5.69 36.76 20.19
N ILE A 209 5.20 37.39 19.12
CA ILE A 209 5.04 36.80 17.78
C ILE A 209 5.94 37.58 16.81
N SER A 210 7.23 37.60 17.10
CA SER A 210 8.26 38.16 16.22
C SER A 210 8.53 37.24 15.02
N TRP A 211 8.95 37.82 13.90
CA TRP A 211 9.22 37.05 12.68
C TRP A 211 10.34 36.01 12.85
N ASP A 212 11.40 36.38 13.56
CA ASP A 212 12.51 35.45 13.83
C ASP A 212 12.05 34.26 14.67
N ARG A 213 11.11 34.48 15.60
CA ARG A 213 10.51 33.42 16.39
C ARG A 213 9.65 32.51 15.54
N VAL A 214 8.71 33.07 14.76
CA VAL A 214 7.87 32.26 13.84
C VAL A 214 8.72 31.42 12.89
N LYS A 215 9.80 32.00 12.34
CA LYS A 215 10.74 31.26 11.48
C LYS A 215 11.46 30.14 12.22
N GLY A 216 11.75 30.31 13.51
CA GLY A 216 12.33 29.28 14.37
C GLY A 216 11.40 28.08 14.63
N HIS A 217 10.08 28.31 14.62
CA HIS A 217 9.06 27.26 14.78
C HIS A 217 8.69 26.56 13.45
N LEU A 218 9.16 27.05 12.30
CA LEU A 218 9.04 26.36 10.99
C LEU A 218 10.10 25.25 10.84
N ASP A 219 10.12 24.33 11.79
CA ASP A 219 11.10 23.26 11.89
C ASP A 219 10.57 21.92 11.34
N VAL A 220 11.25 20.82 11.70
CA VAL A 220 10.87 19.46 11.26
C VAL A 220 9.45 19.07 11.72
N PHE A 221 8.95 19.63 12.82
CA PHE A 221 7.59 19.37 13.29
C PHE A 221 6.57 20.07 12.41
N ALA A 222 6.75 21.35 12.07
CA ALA A 222 5.85 22.06 11.14
C ALA A 222 5.74 21.34 9.79
N TRP A 223 6.86 20.87 9.23
CA TRP A 223 6.85 20.04 8.02
C TRP A 223 6.22 18.67 8.23
N GLY A 224 6.47 18.04 9.38
CA GLY A 224 5.85 16.78 9.78
C GLY A 224 4.34 16.87 9.87
N HIS A 225 3.81 17.96 10.42
CA HIS A 225 2.40 18.30 10.44
C HIS A 225 1.89 18.45 9.01
N PHE A 226 2.46 19.34 8.20
CA PHE A 226 2.00 19.57 6.83
C PHE A 226 1.96 18.28 5.98
N PHE A 227 3.09 17.55 5.90
CA PHE A 227 3.16 16.33 5.08
C PHE A 227 2.37 15.17 5.70
N GLY A 228 2.35 15.05 7.02
CA GLY A 228 1.58 14.04 7.74
C GLY A 228 0.09 14.21 7.50
N TRP A 229 -0.43 15.43 7.57
CA TRP A 229 -1.83 15.74 7.31
C TRP A 229 -2.21 15.61 5.84
N ALA A 230 -1.30 15.94 4.92
CA ALA A 230 -1.49 15.64 3.51
C ALA A 230 -1.60 14.13 3.25
N PHE A 231 -0.74 13.32 3.86
CA PHE A 231 -0.79 11.86 3.74
C PHE A 231 -2.07 11.28 4.36
N LYS A 232 -2.43 11.70 5.58
CA LYS A 232 -3.70 11.33 6.24
C LYS A 232 -4.91 11.68 5.36
N ALA A 233 -4.90 12.84 4.72
CA ALA A 233 -5.97 13.27 3.84
C ALA A 233 -6.13 12.42 2.59
N ILE A 234 -5.02 11.91 2.04
CA ILE A 234 -5.03 10.95 0.91
C ILE A 234 -5.66 9.61 1.31
N LEU A 235 -5.46 9.17 2.55
CA LEU A 235 -5.98 7.91 3.07
C LEU A 235 -7.44 8.01 3.53
N ILE A 236 -7.76 8.99 4.39
CA ILE A 236 -9.10 9.14 4.97
C ILE A 236 -10.07 9.79 3.98
N ARG A 237 -9.62 10.72 3.12
CA ARG A 237 -10.46 11.36 2.08
C ARG A 237 -11.75 12.02 2.59
N HIS A 238 -11.78 12.45 3.84
CA HIS A 238 -12.95 13.08 4.45
C HIS A 238 -12.56 14.25 5.35
N MET A 239 -12.98 15.45 4.96
CA MET A 239 -12.63 16.71 5.64
C MET A 239 -12.98 16.71 7.14
N GLY A 240 -14.23 16.38 7.50
CA GLY A 240 -14.67 16.44 8.90
C GLY A 240 -13.89 15.54 9.86
N ILE A 241 -13.71 14.26 9.50
CA ILE A 241 -12.87 13.31 10.27
C ILE A 241 -11.43 13.82 10.40
N LEU A 242 -10.82 14.36 9.33
CA LEU A 242 -9.45 14.87 9.40
C LEU A 242 -9.32 16.05 10.38
N TRP A 243 -10.22 17.02 10.32
CA TRP A 243 -10.24 18.14 11.28
C TRP A 243 -10.49 17.67 12.71
N ALA A 244 -11.39 16.69 12.90
CA ALA A 244 -11.65 16.13 14.23
C ALA A 244 -10.41 15.43 14.80
N ILE A 245 -9.69 14.63 14.00
CA ILE A 245 -8.43 14.01 14.42
C ILE A 245 -7.38 15.10 14.69
N SER A 246 -7.34 16.18 13.89
CA SER A 246 -6.38 17.28 14.08
C SER A 246 -6.56 17.95 15.41
N VAL A 247 -7.79 18.34 15.76
CA VAL A 247 -8.07 18.94 17.07
C VAL A 247 -7.81 17.95 18.20
N MET A 248 -8.14 16.67 18.00
CA MET A 248 -7.88 15.63 18.99
C MET A 248 -6.38 15.36 19.20
N TRP A 249 -5.55 15.57 18.19
CA TRP A 249 -4.09 15.49 18.31
C TRP A 249 -3.56 16.57 19.25
N GLU A 250 -3.95 17.83 19.09
CA GLU A 250 -3.59 18.91 20.02
C GLU A 250 -4.03 18.61 21.46
N ILE A 251 -5.24 18.08 21.63
CA ILE A 251 -5.73 17.68 22.96
C ILE A 251 -4.85 16.58 23.53
N THR A 252 -4.38 15.65 22.70
CA THR A 252 -3.47 14.57 23.10
C THR A 252 -2.13 15.15 23.56
N GLU A 253 -1.58 16.13 22.85
CA GLU A 253 -0.34 16.81 23.21
C GLU A 253 -0.46 17.54 24.54
N ILE A 254 -1.52 18.33 24.75
CA ILE A 254 -1.82 18.98 26.03
C ILE A 254 -1.95 17.95 27.16
N THR A 255 -2.65 16.84 26.90
CA THR A 255 -2.87 15.78 27.89
C THR A 255 -1.54 15.14 28.33
N PHE A 256 -0.62 14.93 27.39
CA PHE A 256 0.66 14.25 27.65
C PHE A 256 1.86 15.20 27.83
N ALA A 257 1.65 16.52 27.82
CA ALA A 257 2.71 17.52 28.00
C ALA A 257 3.49 17.36 29.32
N HIS A 258 2.85 16.81 30.36
CA HIS A 258 3.50 16.50 31.63
C HIS A 258 4.53 15.35 31.55
N LEU A 259 4.41 14.45 30.57
CA LEU A 259 5.37 13.37 30.32
C LEU A 259 6.37 13.73 29.21
N LEU A 260 5.95 14.57 28.27
CA LEU A 260 6.72 14.94 27.09
C LEU A 260 6.85 16.47 27.05
N PRO A 261 7.92 17.05 27.63
CA PRO A 261 8.13 18.51 27.65
C PRO A 261 8.13 19.16 26.26
N ASN A 262 8.49 18.38 25.23
CA ASN A 262 8.42 18.82 23.83
C ASN A 262 7.02 19.25 23.37
N PHE A 263 5.94 18.80 24.04
CA PHE A 263 4.56 19.18 23.71
C PHE A 263 4.11 20.50 24.37
N ILE A 264 4.98 21.14 25.17
CA ILE A 264 4.68 22.44 25.76
C ILE A 264 5.00 23.51 24.70
N GLU A 265 4.01 23.80 23.87
CA GLU A 265 4.15 24.78 22.79
C GLU A 265 3.37 26.05 23.10
N CYS A 266 3.65 27.10 22.34
CA CYS A 266 2.89 28.34 22.49
C CYS A 266 1.47 28.18 21.95
N TRP A 267 0.51 28.89 22.53
CA TRP A 267 -0.88 28.82 22.08
C TRP A 267 -1.05 29.14 20.59
N TRP A 268 -0.24 30.06 20.05
CA TRP A 268 -0.26 30.43 18.64
C TRP A 268 0.42 29.38 17.75
N ASP A 269 1.38 28.64 18.30
CA ASP A 269 2.08 27.55 17.62
C ASP A 269 1.08 26.41 17.41
N ALA A 270 0.57 25.85 18.51
CA ALA A 270 -0.42 24.77 18.50
C ALA A 270 -1.71 25.13 17.73
N LEU A 271 -2.34 26.28 17.99
CA LEU A 271 -3.63 26.60 17.36
C LEU A 271 -3.50 27.20 15.95
N ILE A 272 -2.57 28.13 15.73
CA ILE A 272 -2.49 28.84 14.46
C ILE A 272 -1.52 28.13 13.53
N LEU A 273 -0.28 27.90 13.96
CA LEU A 273 0.72 27.29 13.09
C LEU A 273 0.38 25.83 12.80
N ASP A 274 0.09 25.02 13.80
CA ASP A 274 -0.15 23.60 13.60
C ASP A 274 -1.56 23.33 13.08
N VAL A 275 -2.61 23.57 13.86
CA VAL A 275 -3.98 23.22 13.45
C VAL A 275 -4.44 23.97 12.20
N ILE A 276 -4.33 25.30 12.17
CA ILE A 276 -4.92 26.09 11.09
C ILE A 276 -4.04 26.08 9.84
N ILE A 277 -2.74 26.33 9.99
CA ILE A 277 -1.83 26.48 8.86
C ILE A 277 -1.30 25.12 8.39
N CYS A 278 -0.45 24.44 9.16
CA CYS A 278 0.22 23.22 8.73
C CYS A 278 -0.78 22.10 8.44
N ASN A 279 -1.63 21.77 9.41
CA ASN A 279 -2.62 20.70 9.31
C ASN A 279 -3.69 21.06 8.28
N GLY A 280 -4.25 22.28 8.35
CA GLY A 280 -5.25 22.77 7.41
C GLY A 280 -4.78 22.79 5.95
N LEU A 281 -3.56 23.30 5.67
CA LEU A 281 -2.97 23.28 4.34
C LEU A 281 -2.64 21.87 3.87
N GLY A 282 -2.13 21.01 4.76
CA GLY A 282 -1.89 19.59 4.48
C GLY A 282 -3.18 18.88 4.07
N ILE A 283 -4.25 19.02 4.86
CA ILE A 283 -5.57 18.46 4.57
C ILE A 283 -6.09 18.96 3.23
N TRP A 284 -6.02 20.28 2.98
CA TRP A 284 -6.44 20.86 1.71
C TRP A 284 -5.65 20.27 0.54
N MET A 285 -4.33 20.20 0.64
CA MET A 285 -3.46 19.65 -0.41
C MET A 285 -3.79 18.18 -0.68
N GLY A 286 -3.90 17.36 0.36
CA GLY A 286 -4.23 15.94 0.22
C GLY A 286 -5.61 15.70 -0.41
N LEU A 287 -6.63 16.45 0.02
CA LEU A 287 -7.96 16.38 -0.59
C LEU A 287 -7.98 16.90 -2.04
N LYS A 288 -7.17 17.92 -2.37
CA LYS A 288 -7.01 18.37 -3.76
C LYS A 288 -6.36 17.31 -4.63
N ILE A 289 -5.34 16.61 -4.14
CA ILE A 289 -4.76 15.45 -4.82
C ILE A 289 -5.84 14.38 -5.06
N CYS A 290 -6.67 14.07 -4.05
CA CYS A 290 -7.79 13.13 -4.20
C CYS A 290 -8.78 13.55 -5.29
N GLN A 291 -9.17 14.82 -5.34
CA GLN A 291 -10.07 15.35 -6.37
C GLN A 291 -9.47 15.24 -7.78
N ILE A 292 -8.17 15.52 -7.93
CA ILE A 292 -7.47 15.38 -9.22
C ILE A 292 -7.42 13.92 -9.67
N LEU A 293 -7.26 12.98 -8.74
CA LEU A 293 -7.22 11.55 -9.03
C LEU A 293 -8.62 10.97 -9.31
N GLU A 294 -9.66 11.46 -8.64
CA GLU A 294 -11.06 11.02 -8.85
C GLU A 294 -11.61 11.47 -10.21
N MET A 295 -11.30 12.70 -10.64
CA MET A 295 -11.77 13.27 -11.90
C MET A 295 -11.00 12.77 -13.14
N ARG A 296 -10.05 11.83 -12.97
CA ARG A 296 -9.23 11.34 -14.08
C ARG A 296 -9.92 10.15 -14.77
N GLU A 297 -10.44 10.40 -15.98
CA GLU A 297 -10.87 9.33 -16.88
C GLU A 297 -9.66 8.53 -17.36
N TYR A 298 -9.61 7.24 -17.03
CA TYR A 298 -8.55 6.34 -17.48
C TYR A 298 -8.76 6.03 -18.97
N LYS A 299 -7.87 6.54 -19.84
CA LYS A 299 -7.83 6.18 -21.26
C LYS A 299 -7.03 4.89 -21.45
N TRP A 300 -7.74 3.84 -21.84
CA TRP A 300 -7.28 2.45 -22.03
C TRP A 300 -6.43 2.21 -23.30
N ALA A 301 -5.71 3.22 -23.82
CA ALA A 301 -4.87 3.02 -25.00
C ALA A 301 -3.59 2.26 -24.62
N SER A 302 -3.17 1.27 -25.42
CA SER A 302 -1.88 0.59 -25.17
C SER A 302 -0.72 1.57 -25.35
N ILE A 303 0.39 1.36 -24.62
CA ILE A 303 1.61 2.17 -24.83
C ILE A 303 2.12 2.04 -26.28
N LYS A 304 1.78 0.93 -26.93
CA LYS A 304 2.07 0.63 -28.34
C LYS A 304 1.27 1.50 -29.32
N ASP A 305 0.09 1.97 -28.91
CA ASP A 305 -0.80 2.78 -29.74
C ASP A 305 -0.47 4.29 -29.66
N ILE A 306 0.44 4.68 -28.76
CA ILE A 306 0.85 6.07 -28.57
C ILE A 306 2.08 6.36 -29.42
N SER A 307 1.94 7.22 -30.42
CA SER A 307 3.03 7.58 -31.34
C SER A 307 4.03 8.57 -30.73
N THR A 308 3.62 9.43 -29.80
CA THR A 308 4.47 10.49 -29.24
C THR A 308 5.30 10.03 -28.04
N THR A 309 6.56 10.46 -27.96
CA THR A 309 7.46 10.19 -26.83
C THR A 309 6.91 10.78 -25.52
N THR A 310 6.39 12.02 -25.56
CA THR A 310 5.72 12.65 -24.42
C THR A 310 4.50 11.86 -23.95
N GLY A 311 3.74 11.28 -24.87
CA GLY A 311 2.59 10.43 -24.55
C GLY A 311 3.01 9.11 -23.89
N LYS A 312 4.10 8.49 -24.35
CA LYS A 312 4.68 7.28 -23.73
C LYS A 312 5.20 7.56 -22.32
N ILE A 313 5.92 8.68 -22.12
CA ILE A 313 6.40 9.10 -20.80
C ILE A 313 5.22 9.38 -19.87
N LYS A 314 4.21 10.12 -20.34
CA LYS A 314 2.99 10.37 -19.57
C LYS A 314 2.29 9.07 -19.16
N ARG A 315 2.21 8.08 -20.05
CA ARG A 315 1.63 6.76 -19.74
C ARG A 315 2.48 5.98 -18.74
N ALA A 316 3.80 6.01 -18.86
CA ALA A 316 4.70 5.40 -17.89
C ALA A 316 4.53 6.03 -16.49
N MET A 317 4.45 7.36 -16.41
CA MET A 317 4.19 8.06 -15.14
C MET A 317 2.79 7.73 -14.58
N LEU A 318 1.78 7.56 -15.44
CA LEU A 318 0.43 7.15 -15.03
C LEU A 318 0.40 5.73 -14.42
N GLN A 319 1.35 4.86 -14.71
CA GLN A 319 1.43 3.53 -14.10
C GLN A 319 1.70 3.58 -12.59
N PHE A 320 2.32 4.66 -12.12
CA PHE A 320 2.56 4.91 -10.69
C PHE A 320 1.35 5.53 -9.99
N THR A 321 0.27 5.86 -10.73
CA THR A 321 -0.99 6.29 -10.12
C THR A 321 -1.86 5.09 -9.73
N PRO A 322 -2.70 5.21 -8.69
CA PRO A 322 -3.58 4.15 -8.24
C PRO A 322 -4.42 3.54 -9.37
N GLU A 323 -4.71 2.25 -9.27
CA GLU A 323 -5.50 1.52 -10.28
C GLU A 323 -6.94 2.04 -10.37
N SER A 324 -7.53 2.31 -9.21
CA SER A 324 -8.86 2.91 -9.08
C SER A 324 -8.82 3.93 -7.94
N TRP A 325 -9.58 5.00 -8.10
CA TRP A 325 -9.75 6.03 -7.08
C TRP A 325 -11.23 6.35 -6.93
N SER A 326 -11.81 5.95 -5.79
CA SER A 326 -13.21 6.16 -5.47
C SER A 326 -13.36 7.00 -4.21
N ALA A 327 -14.40 7.85 -4.17
CA ALA A 327 -14.82 8.52 -2.95
C ALA A 327 -15.21 7.51 -1.86
N ILE A 328 -14.74 7.75 -0.63
CA ILE A 328 -15.07 6.94 0.55
C ILE A 328 -16.16 7.67 1.35
N ARG A 329 -17.26 6.97 1.64
CA ARG A 329 -18.37 7.50 2.44
C ARG A 329 -18.36 6.87 3.83
N TRP A 330 -17.54 7.44 4.73
CA TRP A 330 -17.39 6.94 6.11
C TRP A 330 -18.68 7.04 6.93
N LEU A 331 -19.40 8.16 6.81
CA LEU A 331 -20.55 8.51 7.63
C LEU A 331 -21.84 8.56 6.81
N ASP A 332 -22.10 7.54 6.00
CA ASP A 332 -23.38 7.43 5.28
C ASP A 332 -24.54 7.34 6.31
N PRO A 333 -25.65 8.09 6.17
CA PRO A 333 -26.79 8.00 7.09
C PRO A 333 -27.39 6.58 7.23
N LYS A 334 -27.14 5.70 6.25
CA LYS A 334 -27.53 4.27 6.29
C LYS A 334 -26.42 3.36 6.83
N SER A 335 -25.33 3.92 7.33
CA SER A 335 -24.17 3.18 7.82
C SER A 335 -24.50 2.45 9.12
N THR A 336 -24.11 1.18 9.20
CA THR A 336 -24.32 0.35 10.40
C THR A 336 -23.48 0.88 11.55
N ALA A 337 -23.96 0.76 12.80
CA ALA A 337 -23.18 1.10 14.01
C ALA A 337 -21.78 0.44 14.04
N MET A 338 -21.65 -0.76 13.44
CA MET A 338 -20.37 -1.45 13.25
C MET A 338 -19.33 -0.63 12.47
N ARG A 339 -19.74 0.11 11.43
CA ARG A 339 -18.84 0.95 10.65
C ARG A 339 -18.38 2.16 11.45
N PHE A 340 -19.30 2.76 12.21
CA PHE A 340 -18.97 3.86 13.11
C PHE A 340 -17.97 3.43 14.19
N ALA A 341 -18.18 2.25 14.81
CA ALA A 341 -17.23 1.67 15.76
C ALA A 341 -15.87 1.38 15.12
N ALA A 342 -15.83 0.86 13.90
CA ALA A 342 -14.58 0.63 13.16
C ALA A 342 -13.83 1.93 12.87
N VAL A 343 -14.53 3.02 12.54
CA VAL A 343 -13.92 4.35 12.35
C VAL A 343 -13.31 4.85 13.65
N ILE A 344 -14.03 4.76 14.78
CA ILE A 344 -13.49 5.14 16.09
C ILE A 344 -12.24 4.32 16.42
N GLN A 345 -12.31 3.00 16.22
CA GLN A 345 -11.18 2.11 16.48
C GLN A 345 -9.96 2.47 15.62
N LEU A 346 -10.16 2.77 14.34
CA LEU A 346 -9.10 3.23 13.44
C LEU A 346 -8.47 4.53 13.96
N VAL A 347 -9.29 5.50 14.36
CA VAL A 347 -8.84 6.79 14.90
C VAL A 347 -8.02 6.59 16.18
N ILE A 348 -8.47 5.75 17.11
CA ILE A 348 -7.75 5.46 18.35
C ILE A 348 -6.39 4.81 18.06
N PHE A 349 -6.35 3.77 17.23
CA PHE A 349 -5.09 3.10 16.91
C PHE A 349 -4.10 4.04 16.22
N TRP A 350 -4.61 4.93 15.37
CA TRP A 350 -3.79 5.94 14.72
C TRP A 350 -3.14 6.87 15.75
N GLN A 351 -3.93 7.46 16.65
CA GLN A 351 -3.42 8.35 17.72
C GLN A 351 -2.38 7.63 18.58
N VAL A 352 -2.68 6.40 19.01
CA VAL A 352 -1.77 5.61 19.84
C VAL A 352 -0.45 5.35 19.11
N THR A 353 -0.50 5.07 17.82
CA THR A 353 0.69 4.77 17.02
C THR A 353 1.57 6.01 16.82
N GLU A 354 0.97 7.16 16.60
CA GLU A 354 1.69 8.44 16.49
C GLU A 354 2.29 8.83 17.84
N LEU A 355 1.50 8.82 18.91
CA LEU A 355 1.96 9.11 20.26
C LEU A 355 3.09 8.16 20.70
N ASN A 356 2.99 6.88 20.34
CA ASN A 356 4.05 5.90 20.60
C ASN A 356 5.39 6.30 19.95
N THR A 357 5.38 6.96 18.79
CA THR A 357 6.61 7.48 18.17
C THR A 357 7.25 8.56 19.04
N PHE A 358 6.45 9.46 19.61
CA PHE A 358 6.94 10.51 20.51
C PHE A 358 7.51 9.94 21.81
N PHE A 359 6.86 8.93 22.40
CA PHE A 359 7.42 8.22 23.55
C PHE A 359 8.71 7.48 23.20
N LEU A 360 8.77 6.83 22.04
CA LEU A 360 9.94 6.06 21.64
C LEU A 360 11.16 6.97 21.44
N LYS A 361 11.00 8.14 20.80
CA LYS A 361 12.10 9.11 20.70
C LYS A 361 12.53 9.66 22.06
N HIS A 362 11.60 9.84 23.00
CA HIS A 362 11.90 10.38 24.32
C HIS A 362 12.63 9.37 25.20
N ILE A 363 12.11 8.14 25.32
CA ILE A 363 12.66 7.07 26.16
C ILE A 363 14.08 6.68 25.72
N PHE A 364 14.30 6.59 24.40
CA PHE A 364 15.59 6.20 23.85
C PHE A 364 16.46 7.39 23.44
N GLU A 365 16.10 8.61 23.85
CA GLU A 365 16.83 9.86 23.58
C GLU A 365 17.31 9.93 22.12
N MET A 366 16.37 10.05 21.20
CA MET A 366 16.64 10.26 19.77
C MET A 366 16.22 11.66 19.35
N PRO A 367 17.00 12.34 18.50
CA PRO A 367 16.60 13.63 17.98
C PRO A 367 15.38 13.49 17.05
N PRO A 368 14.53 14.53 16.91
CA PRO A 368 13.29 14.44 16.12
C PRO A 368 13.52 14.17 14.62
N ASP A 369 14.63 14.63 14.09
CA ASP A 369 15.06 14.45 12.69
C ASP A 369 15.80 13.13 12.44
N HIS A 370 15.93 12.28 13.47
CA HIS A 370 16.62 11.00 13.35
C HIS A 370 15.95 10.07 12.34
N PHE A 371 16.75 9.41 11.50
CA PHE A 371 16.25 8.56 10.41
C PHE A 371 15.39 7.39 10.91
N ILE A 372 15.63 6.86 12.11
CA ILE A 372 14.78 5.81 12.70
C ILE A 372 13.38 6.36 13.00
N VAL A 373 13.27 7.60 13.49
CA VAL A 373 11.99 8.23 13.86
C VAL A 373 11.19 8.52 12.58
N ILE A 374 11.79 9.26 11.63
CA ILE A 374 11.13 9.61 10.36
C ILE A 374 10.85 8.34 9.53
N GLY A 375 11.83 7.44 9.42
CA GLY A 375 11.70 6.20 8.66
C GLY A 375 10.59 5.31 9.22
N ARG A 376 10.46 5.21 10.54
CA ARG A 376 9.37 4.48 11.19
C ARG A 376 8.00 5.09 10.89
N LEU A 377 7.85 6.40 10.93
CA LEU A 377 6.59 7.08 10.60
C LEU A 377 6.16 6.79 9.16
N ILE A 378 7.08 6.94 8.20
CA ILE A 378 6.83 6.63 6.80
C ILE A 378 6.46 5.14 6.64
N PHE A 379 7.23 4.25 7.27
CA PHE A 379 7.03 2.81 7.17
C PHE A 379 5.66 2.37 7.70
N ILE A 380 5.29 2.82 8.90
CA ILE A 380 3.97 2.56 9.50
C ILE A 380 2.87 3.14 8.61
N GLY A 381 3.03 4.37 8.12
CA GLY A 381 2.04 5.00 7.24
C GLY A 381 1.77 4.19 5.97
N LEU A 382 2.83 3.69 5.31
CA LEU A 382 2.70 2.85 4.13
C LEU A 382 2.09 1.48 4.44
N PHE A 383 2.47 0.87 5.56
CA PHE A 383 1.98 -0.45 5.97
C PHE A 383 0.52 -0.44 6.41
N VAL A 384 0.04 0.65 7.03
CA VAL A 384 -1.36 0.81 7.48
C VAL A 384 -2.30 1.20 6.35
N ALA A 385 -1.79 1.85 5.27
CA ALA A 385 -2.61 2.29 4.15
C ALA A 385 -3.56 1.20 3.57
N PRO A 386 -3.14 -0.07 3.39
CA PRO A 386 -4.02 -1.17 3.03
C PRO A 386 -5.23 -1.39 3.95
N SER A 387 -5.08 -1.19 5.26
CA SER A 387 -6.12 -1.43 6.27
C SER A 387 -7.24 -0.39 6.27
N VAL A 388 -7.03 0.75 5.59
CA VAL A 388 -8.01 1.84 5.46
C VAL A 388 -9.02 1.57 4.34
N ARG A 389 -8.76 0.58 3.48
CA ARG A 389 -9.65 0.13 2.39
C ARG A 389 -10.51 -1.05 2.82
#